data_AF-A0A2W5EN45-F1
#
_entry.id   AF-A0A2W5EN45-F1
#
_cell.length_a   1.000
_cell.length_b   1.000
_cell.length_c   1.000
_cell.angle_alpha   90.00
_cell.angle_beta   90.00
_cell.angle_gamma   90.00
#
_symmetry.space_group_name_H-M   'P 1'
#
loop_
_entity.id
_entity.type
_entity.pdbx_description
1 polymer ?
#
loop_
_entity_poly.entity_id
_entity_poly.type
_entity_poly.pdbx_seq_one_letter_code
_entity_poly.pdbx_strand_id
1 'polypeptide(L)' 'MSTTKKLRLGPLPKTETVKVTFSCPADLKADLERYAALHAQAYGEAVDAVTLIPHMLEAFVAGDRGFKRKIS' A
#
# COMPACT_ATOMS: atom_id res chain seq x y z
N MET A 1 -42.71 10.97 21.66
CA MET A 1 -41.63 11.79 21.07
C MET A 1 -40.31 11.36 21.72
N SER A 2 -39.64 10.31 21.20
CA SER A 2 -38.35 9.85 21.74
C SER A 2 -37.24 10.32 20.79
N THR A 3 -36.47 11.32 21.21
CA THR A 3 -35.35 11.87 20.46
C THR A 3 -34.14 10.97 20.64
N THR A 4 -33.98 9.99 19.74
CA THR A 4 -32.75 9.23 19.60
C THR A 4 -31.61 10.20 19.32
N LYS A 5 -30.78 10.48 20.33
CA LYS A 5 -29.53 11.23 20.20
C LYS A 5 -28.67 10.52 19.16
N LYS A 6 -28.68 11.00 17.91
CA LYS A 6 -27.75 10.55 16.87
C LYS A 6 -26.34 10.79 17.41
N LEU A 7 -25.57 9.72 17.54
CA LEU A 7 -24.15 9.81 17.87
C LEU A 7 -23.48 10.76 16.87
N ARG A 8 -22.62 11.66 17.37
CA ARG A 8 -21.90 12.65 16.54
C ARG A 8 -20.92 11.99 15.56
N LEU A 9 -20.59 10.72 15.81
CA LEU A 9 -19.84 9.88 14.91
C LEU A 9 -20.83 9.11 14.03
N GLY A 10 -20.83 9.43 12.73
CA GLY A 10 -21.52 8.62 11.73
C GLY A 10 -20.90 7.22 11.62
N PRO A 11 -21.45 6.34 10.77
CA PRO A 11 -20.83 5.03 10.53
C PRO A 11 -19.36 5.22 10.14
N LEU A 12 -18.47 4.48 10.81
CA LEU A 12 -17.05 4.50 10.52
C LEU A 12 -16.79 4.08 9.07
N PRO A 13 -15.78 4.66 8.39
CA PRO A 13 -15.38 4.21 7.08
C PRO A 13 -15.01 2.73 7.14
N LYS A 14 -15.54 1.94 6.21
CA LYS A 14 -15.12 0.55 6.06
C LYS A 14 -13.71 0.53 5.48
N THR A 15 -12.73 0.18 6.28
CA THR A 15 -11.38 -0.12 5.79
C THR A 15 -11.42 -1.55 5.23
N GLU A 16 -11.63 -1.68 3.92
CA GLU A 16 -11.59 -2.97 3.25
C GLU A 16 -10.13 -3.30 2.89
N THR A 17 -9.52 -4.24 3.63
CA THR A 17 -8.21 -4.78 3.32
C THR A 17 -8.36 -6.01 2.43
N VAL A 18 -7.82 -5.96 1.21
CA VAL A 18 -7.82 -7.09 0.28
C VAL A 18 -6.46 -7.76 0.30
N LYS A 19 -6.43 -9.06 0.61
CA LYS A 19 -5.20 -9.87 0.51
C LYS A 19 -5.04 -10.35 -0.93
N VAL A 20 -3.90 -10.01 -1.54
CA VAL A 20 -3.52 -10.47 -2.88
C VAL A 20 -2.30 -11.37 -2.77
N THR A 21 -2.38 -12.57 -3.34
CA THR A 21 -1.23 -13.48 -3.50
C THR A 21 -0.67 -13.27 -4.91
N PHE A 22 0.64 -13.06 -5.03
CA PHE A 22 1.30 -12.90 -6.32
C PHE A 22 2.47 -13.87 -6.45
N SER A 23 2.71 -14.34 -7.67
CA SER A 23 3.91 -15.10 -8.01
C SER A 23 4.97 -14.13 -8.53
N CYS A 24 6.18 -14.24 -7.97
CA CYS A 24 7.29 -13.35 -8.23
C CYS A 24 8.44 -14.13 -8.86
N PRO A 25 9.10 -13.64 -9.92
CA PRO A 25 10.39 -14.15 -10.34
C PRO A 25 11.41 -14.10 -9.19
N ALA A 26 12.30 -15.08 -9.10
CA ALA A 26 13.30 -15.15 -8.02
C ALA A 26 14.21 -13.90 -8.00
N ASP A 27 14.59 -13.41 -9.18
CA ASP A 27 15.45 -12.22 -9.31
C ASP A 27 14.76 -10.97 -8.75
N LEU A 28 13.48 -10.79 -9.05
CA LEU A 28 12.69 -9.67 -8.51
C LEU A 28 12.58 -9.75 -6.98
N LYS A 29 12.42 -10.95 -6.41
CA LYS A 29 12.43 -11.13 -4.95
C LYS A 29 13.78 -10.68 -4.36
N ALA A 30 14.89 -11.10 -4.96
CA ALA A 30 16.23 -10.74 -4.48
C ALA A 30 16.49 -9.23 -4.56
N ASP A 31 16.03 -8.58 -5.62
CA ASP A 31 16.13 -7.12 -5.77
C ASP A 31 15.28 -6.38 -4.73
N LEU A 32 14.06 -6.86 -4.45
CA LEU A 32 13.20 -6.29 -3.40
C LEU A 32 13.81 -6.44 -2.00
N GLU A 33 14.40 -7.60 -1.69
CA GLU A 33 15.13 -7.81 -0.42
C GLU A 33 16.34 -6.89 -0.29
N ARG A 34 17.09 -6.69 -1.37
CA ARG A 34 18.21 -5.75 -1.40
C ARG A 34 17.74 -4.31 -1.21
N TYR A 35 16.65 -3.93 -1.86
CA TYR A 35 16.06 -2.59 -1.72
C TYR A 35 15.61 -2.35 -0.27
N ALA A 36 14.95 -3.33 0.34
CA ALA A 36 14.56 -3.29 1.75
C ALA A 36 15.75 -3.12 2.69
N ALA A 37 16.86 -3.84 2.45
CA ALA A 37 18.08 -3.69 3.22
C ALA A 37 18.73 -2.29 3.06
N LEU A 38 18.69 -1.71 1.85
CA LEU A 38 19.17 -0.34 1.61
C LEU A 38 18.29 0.70 2.30
N HIS A 39 16.96 0.52 2.25
CA HIS A 39 16.02 1.38 2.95
C HIS A 39 16.27 1.36 4.47
N ALA A 40 16.51 0.18 5.03
CA ALA A 40 16.83 0.03 6.45
C ALA A 40 18.13 0.74 6.84
N GLN A 41 19.15 0.69 5.98
CA GLN A 41 20.40 1.42 6.20
C GLN A 41 20.20 2.94 6.12
N ALA A 42 19.32 3.42 5.24
CA ALA A 42 19.07 4.85 5.06
C ALA A 42 18.20 5.46 6.17
N TYR A 43 17.19 4.74 6.66
CA TYR A 43 16.18 5.25 7.60
C TYR A 43 16.26 4.64 9.00
N GLY A 44 17.16 3.68 9.22
CA GLY A 44 17.41 3.06 10.53
C GLY A 44 16.36 2.04 10.98
N GLU A 45 15.35 1.78 10.17
CA GLU A 45 14.27 0.82 10.48
C GLU A 45 14.30 -0.34 9.48
N ALA A 46 14.40 -1.56 10.01
CA ALA A 46 14.32 -2.76 9.19
C ALA A 46 12.88 -2.94 8.68
N VAL A 47 12.70 -2.81 7.36
CA VAL A 47 11.42 -3.01 6.69
C VAL A 47 11.51 -4.26 5.82
N ASP A 48 10.49 -5.11 5.82
CA ASP A 48 10.38 -6.25 4.89
C ASP A 48 10.01 -5.75 3.48
N ALA A 49 10.54 -6.40 2.45
CA ALA A 49 10.07 -6.26 1.08
C ALA A 49 8.53 -6.35 0.97
N VAL A 50 7.89 -7.26 1.72
CA VAL A 50 6.42 -7.42 1.72
C VAL A 50 5.69 -6.14 2.15
N THR A 51 6.28 -5.38 3.06
CA THR A 51 5.73 -4.09 3.51
C THR A 51 5.96 -2.99 2.47
N LEU A 52 7.08 -3.04 1.74
CA LEU A 52 7.40 -2.04 0.72
C LEU A 52 6.60 -2.23 -0.57
N ILE A 53 6.26 -3.47 -0.95
CA ILE A 53 5.59 -3.78 -2.22
C ILE A 53 4.31 -2.95 -2.43
N PRO A 54 3.35 -2.87 -1.48
CA PRO A 54 2.15 -2.06 -1.68
C PRO A 54 2.46 -0.58 -1.94
N HIS A 55 3.40 0.01 -1.19
CA HIS A 55 3.80 1.41 -1.35
C HIS A 55 4.49 1.67 -2.69
N MET A 56 5.36 0.76 -3.12
CA MET A 56 6.03 0.85 -4.42
C MET A 56 5.03 0.76 -5.58
N LEU A 57 4.05 -0.15 -5.48
CA LEU A 57 2.99 -0.30 -6.49
C LEU A 57 2.07 0.92 -6.54
N GLU A 58 1.68 1.46 -5.39
CA GLU A 58 0.88 2.68 -5.31
C GLU A 58 1.62 3.86 -5.96
N ALA A 59 2.88 4.08 -5.61
CA ALA A 59 3.71 5.13 -6.18
C ALA A 59 3.89 4.95 -7.70
N PHE A 60 4.06 3.71 -8.17
CA PHE A 60 4.16 3.39 -9.59
C PHE A 60 2.87 3.74 -10.35
N VAL A 61 1.71 3.28 -9.87
CA VAL A 61 0.40 3.56 -10.51
C VAL A 61 0.08 5.06 -10.46
N ALA A 62 0.37 5.73 -9.34
CA ALA A 62 0.22 7.17 -9.23
C ALA A 62 1.20 7.94 -10.13
N GLY A 63 2.38 7.40 -10.41
CA GLY A 63 3.38 8.01 -11.29
C GLY A 63 3.07 7.84 -12.79
N ASP A 64 2.33 6.80 -13.17
CA ASP A 64 2.08 6.46 -14.56
C ASP A 64 1.10 7.44 -15.23
N ARG A 65 1.67 8.42 -15.94
CA ARG A 65 0.91 9.41 -16.72
C ARG A 65 0.13 8.77 -17.88
N GLY A 66 0.65 7.70 -18.47
CA GLY A 66 -0.02 6.98 -19.56
C GLY A 66 -1.29 6.30 -19.07
N PHE A 67 -1.19 5.63 -17.93
CA PHE A 67 -2.34 5.07 -17.21
C PHE A 67 -3.34 6.16 -16.80
N LYS A 68 -2.88 7.24 -16.16
CA LYS A 68 -3.75 8.36 -15.75
C LYS A 68 -4.55 8.97 -16.89
N ARG A 69 -3.96 9.11 -18.09
CA ARG A 69 -4.67 9.63 -19.28
C ARG A 69 -5.77 8.71 -19.79
N LYS A 70 -5.73 7.41 -19.47
CA LYS A 70 -6.72 6.42 -19.93
C LYS A 70 -7.90 6.26 -18.98
N ILE A 71 -7.72 6.62 -17.72
CA ILE A 71 -8.77 6.54 -16.68
C ILE A 71 -9.44 7.89 -16.40
N SER A 72 -8.84 8.99 -16.87
CA SER A 72 -9.39 10.35 -16.75
C SER A 72 -10.39 10.67 -17.85
#